data_AF-Q93CW3-F1
#
_entry.id   AF-Q93CW3-F1
#
_cell.length_a   1.000
_cell.length_b   1.000
_cell.length_c   1.000
_cell.angle_alpha   90.00
_cell.angle_beta   90.00
_cell.angle_gamma   90.00
#
_symmetry.space_group_name_H-M   'P 1'
#
loop_
_entity.id
_entity.type
_entity.pdbx_description
1 polymer ?
#
loop_
_entity_poly.entity_id
_entity_poly.type
_entity_poly.pdbx_seq_one_letter_code
_entity_poly.pdbx_strand_id
1 'polypeptide(L)'
;EFNDFDNAQFQRVPFMVHMPGLKGGVNHTYGGEIDVLPTLLNLLGVKNNDTIQFGSDLLAANRNQTVVFRNGDYVAPDYTKVGSTYYDTKTGKELTKMTKAQKLRVLALSEHVTKELSLSDKVITGDLLRFYTPTGFEATDKTKLSYKVSDAKAQLKADKTKTSVIQKNNGKSTMNLYQTDAPELK
;
A
#
# COMPACT_ATOMS: atom_id res chain seq x y z
N GLU A 1 24.98 -14.89 -12.62
CA GLU A 1 25.24 -13.45 -12.49
C GLU A 1 23.97 -12.77 -12.03
N PHE A 2 24.11 -11.65 -11.31
CA PHE A 2 23.01 -10.79 -10.90
C PHE A 2 22.71 -9.78 -12.01
N ASN A 3 21.44 -9.53 -12.32
CA ASN A 3 21.02 -8.59 -13.36
C ASN A 3 19.85 -7.68 -12.92
N ASP A 4 19.38 -6.83 -13.83
CA ASP A 4 18.27 -5.91 -13.60
C ASP A 4 16.95 -6.60 -13.21
N PHE A 5 16.70 -7.80 -13.73
CA PHE A 5 15.56 -8.61 -13.32
C PHE A 5 15.68 -9.03 -11.84
N ASP A 6 16.85 -9.52 -11.43
CA ASP A 6 17.11 -9.88 -10.03
C ASP A 6 16.96 -8.68 -9.10
N ASN A 7 17.45 -7.51 -9.51
CA ASN A 7 17.29 -6.27 -8.76
C ASN A 7 15.81 -5.89 -8.57
N ALA A 8 15.00 -6.02 -9.63
CA ALA A 8 13.55 -5.83 -9.53
C ALA A 8 12.88 -6.88 -8.62
N GLN A 9 13.36 -8.12 -8.65
CA GLN A 9 12.86 -9.19 -7.76
C GLN A 9 13.19 -8.92 -6.28
N PHE A 10 14.29 -8.21 -5.99
CA PHE A 10 14.72 -7.85 -4.63
C PHE A 10 13.97 -6.66 -4.03
N GLN A 11 13.12 -5.97 -4.81
CA GLN A 11 12.23 -4.94 -4.28
C GLN A 11 11.04 -5.51 -3.48
N ARG A 12 10.97 -6.83 -3.29
CA ARG A 12 9.93 -7.46 -2.46
C ARG A 12 10.11 -7.12 -1.00
N VAL A 13 9.03 -6.63 -0.39
CA VAL A 13 8.95 -6.32 1.05
C VAL A 13 7.87 -7.17 1.71
N PRO A 14 8.00 -7.51 3.00
CA PRO A 14 6.99 -8.29 3.70
C PRO A 14 5.72 -7.48 3.94
N PHE A 15 4.56 -8.08 3.68
CA PHE A 15 3.25 -7.56 4.09
C PHE A 15 2.52 -8.63 4.90
N MET A 16 2.18 -8.30 6.15
CA MET A 16 1.57 -9.24 7.09
C MET A 16 0.39 -8.56 7.78
N VAL A 17 -0.76 -9.24 7.77
CA VAL A 17 -1.98 -8.78 8.45
C VAL A 17 -2.36 -9.79 9.52
N HIS A 18 -2.53 -9.33 10.75
CA HIS A 18 -2.96 -10.15 11.88
C HIS A 18 -4.23 -9.57 12.49
N MET A 19 -5.31 -10.36 12.52
CA MET A 19 -6.56 -9.99 13.17
C MET A 19 -7.26 -11.25 13.72
N PRO A 20 -7.81 -11.21 14.94
CA PRO A 20 -8.65 -12.29 15.47
C PRO A 20 -9.81 -12.63 14.52
N GLY A 21 -10.03 -13.93 14.29
CA GLY A 21 -11.11 -14.40 13.42
C GLY A 21 -10.75 -14.53 11.94
N LEU A 22 -9.57 -14.07 11.50
CA LEU A 22 -9.08 -14.36 10.14
C LEU A 22 -8.51 -15.77 10.04
N LYS A 23 -8.82 -16.45 8.93
CA LYS A 23 -8.11 -17.66 8.52
C LYS A 23 -6.74 -17.27 7.98
N GLY A 24 -5.68 -17.71 8.64
CA GLY A 24 -4.31 -17.46 8.19
C GLY A 24 -3.93 -18.22 6.92
N GLY A 25 -2.81 -17.84 6.33
CA GLY A 25 -2.23 -18.49 5.15
C GLY A 25 -1.15 -17.63 4.50
N VAL A 26 -0.45 -18.20 3.53
CA VAL A 26 0.44 -17.45 2.64
C VAL A 26 -0.31 -17.15 1.36
N ASN A 27 -0.42 -15.87 1.00
CA ASN A 27 -1.02 -15.44 -0.26
C ASN A 27 0.09 -15.00 -1.23
N HIS A 28 0.18 -15.68 -2.37
CA HIS A 28 1.19 -15.41 -3.40
C HIS A 28 0.75 -14.41 -4.47
N THR A 29 -0.39 -13.74 -4.25
CA THR A 29 -0.90 -12.69 -5.13
C THR A 29 0.11 -11.54 -5.20
N TYR A 30 0.48 -11.13 -6.42
CA TYR A 30 1.38 -10.00 -6.63
C TYR A 30 0.66 -8.69 -6.31
N GLY A 31 1.18 -7.89 -5.39
CA GLY A 31 0.60 -6.61 -5.01
C GLY A 31 1.68 -5.59 -4.64
N GLY A 32 1.29 -4.32 -4.62
CA GLY A 32 2.13 -3.19 -4.20
C GLY A 32 1.55 -2.46 -3.00
N GLU A 33 2.28 -1.46 -2.51
CA GLU A 33 1.87 -0.68 -1.33
C GLU A 33 0.52 0.03 -1.52
N ILE A 34 0.20 0.44 -2.75
CA ILE A 34 -1.08 1.10 -3.07
C ILE A 34 -2.30 0.23 -2.81
N ASP A 35 -2.13 -1.09 -2.78
CA ASP A 35 -3.19 -2.07 -2.56
C ASP A 35 -3.56 -2.22 -1.07
N VAL A 36 -2.73 -1.69 -0.16
CA VAL A 36 -2.93 -1.86 1.30
C VAL A 36 -4.21 -1.16 1.77
N LEU A 37 -4.42 0.09 1.38
CA LEU A 37 -5.61 0.86 1.80
C LEU A 37 -6.93 0.17 1.42
N PRO A 38 -7.19 -0.19 0.14
CA PRO A 38 -8.43 -0.87 -0.21
C PRO A 38 -8.59 -2.22 0.50
N THR A 39 -7.49 -2.96 0.70
CA THR A 39 -7.50 -4.23 1.46
C THR A 39 -7.95 -4.02 2.91
N LEU A 40 -7.39 -3.01 3.59
CA LEU A 40 -7.74 -2.71 4.98
C LEU A 40 -9.18 -2.22 5.11
N LEU A 41 -9.64 -1.35 4.20
CA LEU A 41 -11.02 -0.87 4.22
C LEU A 41 -12.01 -2.03 4.07
N ASN A 42 -11.75 -2.97 3.14
CA ASN A 42 -12.59 -4.14 2.95
C ASN A 42 -12.58 -5.08 4.17
N LEU A 43 -11.41 -5.31 4.79
CA LEU A 43 -11.31 -6.10 6.03
C LEU A 43 -12.10 -5.47 7.19
N LEU A 44 -12.16 -4.15 7.26
CA LEU A 44 -12.91 -3.39 8.26
C LEU A 44 -14.40 -3.25 7.92
N GLY A 45 -14.85 -3.74 6.76
CA GLY A 45 -16.22 -3.57 6.28
C GLY A 45 -16.58 -2.13 5.89
N VAL A 46 -15.57 -1.29 5.63
CA VAL A 46 -15.75 0.09 5.20
C VAL A 46 -15.88 0.15 3.69
N LYS A 47 -17.02 0.66 3.21
CA LYS A 47 -17.28 0.83 1.78
C LYS A 47 -16.38 1.94 1.21
N ASN A 48 -15.69 1.66 0.10
CA ASN A 48 -14.74 2.57 -0.53
C ASN A 48 -14.98 2.75 -2.04
N ASN A 49 -16.15 2.37 -2.53
CA ASN A 49 -16.48 2.33 -3.96
C ASN A 49 -16.64 3.71 -4.62
N ASP A 50 -16.71 4.76 -3.81
CA ASP A 50 -16.78 6.16 -4.23
C ASP A 50 -15.48 6.92 -3.89
N THR A 51 -14.40 6.23 -3.53
CA THR A 51 -13.11 6.88 -3.28
C THR A 51 -12.22 6.79 -4.51
N ILE A 52 -11.34 7.79 -4.71
CA ILE A 52 -10.33 7.75 -5.77
C ILE A 52 -9.12 6.97 -5.24
N GLN A 53 -9.01 5.71 -5.66
CA GLN A 53 -7.90 4.81 -5.30
C GLN A 53 -7.35 4.13 -6.56
N PHE A 54 -6.04 3.94 -6.61
CA PHE A 54 -5.37 3.24 -7.72
C PHE A 54 -5.05 1.77 -7.38
N GLY A 55 -4.88 1.45 -6.10
CA GLY A 55 -4.75 0.07 -5.68
C GLY A 55 -6.08 -0.68 -5.68
N SER A 56 -5.99 -1.99 -5.53
CA SER A 56 -7.11 -2.91 -5.42
C SER A 56 -6.91 -3.88 -4.26
N ASP A 57 -7.99 -4.29 -3.61
CA ASP A 57 -7.96 -5.22 -2.50
C ASP A 57 -7.23 -6.53 -2.86
N LEU A 58 -6.15 -6.85 -2.12
CA LEU A 58 -5.29 -8.01 -2.27
C LEU A 58 -6.02 -9.36 -2.10
N LEU A 59 -7.19 -9.35 -1.45
CA LEU A 59 -7.99 -10.54 -1.19
C LEU A 59 -9.11 -10.76 -2.22
N ALA A 60 -9.30 -9.83 -3.16
CA ALA A 60 -10.34 -9.94 -4.18
C ALA A 60 -10.03 -11.03 -5.21
N ALA A 61 -11.00 -11.92 -5.44
CA ALA A 61 -10.94 -12.91 -6.51
C ALA A 61 -11.02 -12.18 -7.87
N ASN A 62 -9.94 -12.23 -8.66
CA ASN A 62 -9.78 -11.57 -9.98
C ASN A 62 -9.31 -10.11 -9.96
N ARG A 63 -8.49 -9.70 -8.99
CA ARG A 63 -7.78 -8.42 -9.06
C ARG A 63 -6.69 -8.40 -10.14
N ASN A 64 -6.33 -7.20 -10.59
CA ASN A 64 -5.14 -6.99 -11.40
C ASN A 64 -3.88 -7.19 -10.54
N GLN A 65 -2.94 -7.99 -11.03
CA GLN A 65 -1.70 -8.36 -10.34
C GLN A 65 -0.46 -7.66 -10.92
N THR A 66 -0.66 -6.56 -11.66
CA THR A 66 0.42 -5.73 -12.17
C THR A 66 0.88 -4.78 -11.07
N VAL A 67 2.11 -4.98 -10.59
CA VAL A 67 2.74 -4.11 -9.59
C VAL A 67 3.52 -3.04 -10.34
N VAL A 68 3.03 -1.80 -10.25
CA VAL A 68 3.62 -0.65 -10.94
C VAL A 68 4.77 -0.05 -10.13
N PHE A 69 5.90 0.17 -10.76
CA PHE A 69 7.01 0.96 -10.20
C PHE A 69 6.92 2.41 -10.65
N ARG A 70 7.43 3.33 -9.82
CA ARG A 70 7.31 4.78 -10.07
C ARG A 70 7.97 5.24 -11.36
N ASN A 71 9.02 4.56 -11.81
CA ASN A 71 9.77 4.86 -13.03
C ASN A 71 9.11 4.28 -14.31
N GLY A 72 7.94 3.65 -14.21
CA GLY A 72 7.24 3.02 -15.34
C GLY A 72 7.70 1.59 -15.64
N ASP A 73 8.53 1.00 -14.78
CA ASP A 73 8.76 -0.44 -14.73
C ASP A 73 7.59 -1.14 -14.03
N TYR A 74 7.52 -2.46 -14.17
CA TYR A 74 6.46 -3.22 -13.53
C TYR A 74 6.83 -4.71 -13.38
N VAL A 75 6.17 -5.35 -12.43
CA VAL A 75 6.19 -6.81 -12.26
C VAL A 75 4.75 -7.31 -12.36
N ALA A 76 4.49 -8.25 -13.25
CA ALA A 76 3.21 -8.98 -13.35
C ALA A 76 3.47 -10.50 -13.29
N PRO A 77 2.45 -11.36 -13.11
CA PRO A 77 2.66 -12.81 -13.01
C PRO A 77 3.29 -13.47 -14.25
N ASP A 78 3.12 -12.84 -15.41
CA ASP A 78 3.65 -13.31 -16.70
C ASP A 78 4.92 -12.58 -17.12
N TYR A 79 4.93 -11.24 -17.09
CA TYR A 79 6.05 -10.43 -17.56
C TYR A 79 6.49 -9.34 -16.60
N THR A 80 7.81 -9.18 -16.51
CA THR A 80 8.48 -8.09 -15.78
C THR A 80 9.14 -7.18 -16.80
N LYS A 81 8.98 -5.87 -16.65
CA LYS A 81 9.70 -4.86 -17.43
C LYS A 81 10.66 -4.12 -16.53
N VAL A 82 11.92 -4.01 -16.94
CA VAL A 82 12.93 -3.17 -16.29
C VAL A 82 13.61 -2.33 -17.36
N GLY A 83 13.51 -1.00 -17.25
CA GLY A 83 13.93 -0.08 -18.32
C GLY A 83 13.20 -0.38 -19.64
N SER A 84 13.96 -0.69 -20.69
CA SER A 84 13.43 -1.09 -22.00
C SER A 84 13.32 -2.61 -22.20
N THR A 85 13.72 -3.39 -21.21
CA THR A 85 13.88 -4.85 -21.33
C THR A 85 12.70 -5.58 -20.72
N TYR A 86 12.24 -6.64 -21.38
CA TYR A 86 11.15 -7.49 -20.92
C TYR A 86 11.67 -8.87 -20.57
N TYR A 87 11.18 -9.42 -19.45
CA TYR A 87 11.54 -10.72 -18.94
C TYR A 87 10.28 -11.56 -18.71
N ASP A 88 10.39 -12.87 -18.92
CA ASP A 88 9.41 -13.82 -18.39
C ASP A 88 9.56 -13.89 -16.87
N THR A 89 8.51 -13.55 -16.13
CA THR A 89 8.60 -13.38 -14.66
C THR A 89 8.90 -14.68 -13.93
N LYS A 90 8.47 -15.82 -14.48
CA LYS A 90 8.66 -17.12 -13.84
C LYS A 90 10.09 -17.63 -14.00
N THR A 91 10.69 -17.39 -15.16
CA THR A 91 11.99 -17.94 -15.52
C THR A 91 13.13 -16.92 -15.43
N GLY A 92 12.83 -15.62 -15.35
CA GLY A 92 13.80 -14.53 -15.41
C GLY A 92 14.47 -14.38 -16.78
N LYS A 93 14.03 -15.11 -17.80
CA LYS A 93 14.62 -15.07 -19.13
C LYS A 93 14.20 -13.82 -19.88
N GLU A 94 15.17 -13.11 -20.43
CA GLU A 94 14.94 -11.98 -21.31
C GLU A 94 14.21 -12.40 -22.59
N LEU A 95 13.23 -11.59 -22.98
CA LEU A 95 12.42 -11.77 -24.18
C LEU A 95 13.02 -11.01 -25.37
N THR A 96 14.16 -11.49 -25.88
CA THR A 96 14.84 -10.89 -27.04
C THR A 96 14.03 -11.02 -28.34
N LYS A 97 13.18 -12.05 -28.45
CA LYS A 97 12.28 -12.27 -29.58
C LYS A 97 10.90 -12.64 -29.08
N MET A 98 9.99 -11.67 -29.08
CA MET A 98 8.60 -11.87 -28.67
C MET A 98 7.72 -12.33 -29.82
N THR A 99 6.87 -13.33 -29.55
CA THR A 99 5.72 -13.69 -30.39
C THR A 99 4.70 -12.54 -30.46
N LYS A 100 3.78 -12.59 -31.44
CA LYS A 100 2.72 -11.58 -31.55
C LYS A 100 1.86 -11.48 -30.28
N ALA A 101 1.55 -12.63 -29.65
CA ALA A 101 0.78 -12.67 -28.41
C ALA A 101 1.52 -12.01 -27.24
N GLN A 102 2.81 -12.32 -27.08
CA GLN A 102 3.66 -11.67 -26.07
C GLN A 102 3.70 -10.15 -26.24
N LYS A 103 3.91 -9.67 -27.47
CA LYS A 103 3.93 -8.23 -27.77
C LYS A 103 2.63 -7.54 -27.38
N LEU A 104 1.48 -8.14 -27.72
CA LEU A 104 0.17 -7.61 -27.33
C LEU A 104 0.00 -7.57 -25.81
N ARG A 105 0.48 -8.61 -25.11
CA ARG A 105 0.35 -8.69 -23.66
C ARG A 105 1.22 -7.67 -22.93
N VAL A 106 2.51 -7.53 -23.30
CA VAL A 106 3.38 -6.52 -22.67
C VAL A 106 2.95 -5.09 -23.01
N LEU A 107 2.38 -4.86 -24.20
CA LEU A 107 1.78 -3.58 -24.56
C LEU A 107 0.60 -3.26 -23.64
N ALA A 108 -0.33 -4.18 -23.45
CA ALA A 108 -1.47 -3.99 -22.56
C ALA A 108 -1.05 -3.71 -21.10
N LEU A 109 -0.03 -4.42 -20.60
CA LEU A 109 0.55 -4.16 -19.27
C LEU A 109 1.18 -2.76 -19.19
N SER A 110 1.96 -2.37 -20.20
CA SER A 110 2.63 -1.06 -20.25
C SER A 110 1.64 0.10 -20.37
N GLU A 111 0.57 -0.06 -21.16
CA GLU A 111 -0.50 0.93 -21.28
C GLU A 111 -1.25 1.10 -19.96
N HIS A 112 -1.55 -0.01 -19.27
CA HIS A 112 -2.17 0.03 -17.95
C HIS A 112 -1.29 0.78 -16.94
N VAL A 113 0.00 0.42 -16.85
CA VAL A 113 1.00 1.10 -15.99
C VAL A 113 1.09 2.59 -16.28
N THR A 114 1.21 2.95 -17.56
CA THR A 114 1.32 4.35 -17.99
C THR A 114 0.06 5.13 -17.62
N LYS A 115 -1.12 4.51 -17.78
CA LYS A 115 -2.40 5.12 -17.44
C LYS A 115 -2.55 5.32 -15.94
N GLU A 116 -2.21 4.34 -15.12
CA GLU A 116 -2.29 4.47 -13.65
C GLU A 116 -1.38 5.57 -13.13
N LEU A 117 -0.11 5.59 -13.56
CA LEU A 117 0.83 6.64 -13.17
C LEU A 117 0.36 8.02 -13.63
N SER A 118 -0.08 8.15 -14.88
CA SER A 118 -0.55 9.43 -15.43
C SER A 118 -1.79 9.95 -14.70
N LEU A 119 -2.74 9.08 -14.36
CA LEU A 119 -3.94 9.47 -13.62
C LEU A 119 -3.60 9.86 -12.18
N SER A 120 -2.72 9.11 -11.51
CA SER A 120 -2.25 9.44 -10.16
C SER A 120 -1.55 10.80 -10.14
N ASP A 121 -0.68 11.05 -11.12
CA ASP A 121 0.01 12.32 -11.27
C ASP A 121 -0.96 13.48 -11.48
N LYS A 122 -1.99 13.29 -12.31
CA LYS A 122 -3.03 14.32 -12.51
C LYS A 122 -3.77 14.65 -11.23
N VAL A 123 -4.13 13.65 -10.42
CA VAL A 123 -4.82 13.86 -9.14
C VAL A 123 -3.98 14.71 -8.21
N ILE A 124 -2.69 14.38 -8.07
CA ILE A 124 -1.78 15.08 -7.16
C ILE A 124 -1.40 16.47 -7.68
N THR A 125 -0.90 16.56 -8.92
CA THR A 125 -0.42 17.82 -9.50
C THR A 125 -1.54 18.82 -9.76
N GLY A 126 -2.74 18.35 -10.07
CA GLY A 126 -3.93 19.19 -10.23
C GLY A 126 -4.65 19.51 -8.91
N ASP A 127 -4.23 18.88 -7.80
CA ASP A 127 -4.92 18.95 -6.51
C ASP A 127 -6.44 18.75 -6.69
N LEU A 128 -6.77 17.66 -7.40
CA LEU A 128 -8.11 17.40 -7.93
C LEU A 128 -9.09 16.95 -6.85
N LEU A 129 -8.59 16.43 -5.72
CA LEU A 129 -9.44 15.99 -4.61
C LEU A 129 -10.18 17.16 -3.94
N ARG A 130 -9.77 18.42 -4.15
CA ARG A 130 -10.54 19.58 -3.69
C ARG A 130 -11.91 19.71 -4.37
N PHE A 131 -12.08 19.10 -5.54
CA PHE A 131 -13.31 19.17 -6.33
C PHE A 131 -14.17 17.91 -6.21
N TYR A 132 -13.77 16.97 -5.35
CA TYR A 132 -14.48 15.71 -5.16
C TYR A 132 -14.53 15.33 -3.68
N THR A 133 -15.72 15.10 -3.16
CA THR A 133 -15.93 14.67 -1.77
C THR A 133 -16.75 13.38 -1.80
N PRO A 134 -16.17 12.24 -1.38
CA PRO A 134 -16.92 11.00 -1.25
C PRO A 134 -18.11 11.14 -0.30
N THR A 135 -19.12 10.30 -0.46
CA THR A 135 -20.32 10.32 0.37
C THR A 135 -19.96 9.94 1.81
N GLY A 136 -20.34 10.78 2.77
CA GLY A 136 -20.01 10.55 4.18
C GLY A 136 -18.56 10.87 4.56
N PHE A 137 -17.77 11.46 3.65
CA PHE A 137 -16.45 11.98 3.99
C PHE A 137 -16.55 13.37 4.61
N GLU A 138 -16.11 13.50 5.86
CA GLU A 138 -15.95 14.80 6.52
C GLU A 138 -14.51 15.29 6.39
N ALA A 139 -14.31 16.44 5.74
CA ALA A 139 -12.99 17.02 5.60
C ALA A 139 -12.44 17.47 6.96
N THR A 140 -11.22 17.04 7.29
CA THR A 140 -10.56 17.42 8.53
C THR A 140 -10.22 18.91 8.55
N ASP A 141 -10.69 19.61 9.58
CA ASP A 141 -10.25 20.98 9.88
C ASP A 141 -8.81 20.97 10.41
N LYS A 142 -7.87 21.33 9.54
CA LYS A 142 -6.43 21.33 9.84
C LYS A 142 -6.07 22.26 10.99
N THR A 143 -6.86 23.31 11.25
CA THR A 143 -6.59 24.27 12.34
C THR A 143 -6.82 23.66 13.72
N LYS A 144 -7.59 22.56 13.80
CA LYS A 144 -7.85 21.83 15.04
C LYS A 144 -6.82 20.74 15.33
N LEU A 145 -5.88 20.47 14.42
CA LEU A 145 -4.83 19.49 14.61
C LEU A 145 -3.62 20.12 15.31
N SER A 146 -3.19 19.54 16.43
CA SER A 146 -1.92 19.88 17.09
C SER A 146 -1.10 18.63 17.35
N TYR A 147 0.19 18.71 17.05
CA TYR A 147 1.18 17.67 17.35
C TYR A 147 2.06 18.04 18.55
N LYS A 148 1.72 19.12 19.29
CA LYS A 148 2.47 19.52 20.48
C LYS A 148 2.14 18.61 21.65
N VAL A 149 3.18 18.15 22.35
CA VAL A 149 3.05 17.35 23.57
C VAL A 149 2.23 18.07 24.64
N SER A 150 2.36 19.40 24.76
CA SER A 150 1.58 20.21 25.70
C SER A 150 0.08 20.08 25.48
N ASP A 151 -0.35 20.18 24.22
CA ASP A 151 -1.75 20.23 23.83
C ASP A 151 -2.37 18.84 23.98
N ALA A 152 -1.64 17.79 23.56
CA ALA A 152 -2.03 16.40 23.79
C ALA A 152 -2.16 16.07 25.29
N LYS A 153 -1.22 16.53 26.14
CA LYS A 153 -1.31 16.36 27.60
C LYS A 153 -2.49 17.11 28.21
N ALA A 154 -2.80 18.31 27.72
CA ALA A 154 -3.95 19.07 28.19
C ALA A 154 -5.27 18.38 27.81
N GLN A 155 -5.40 17.89 26.56
CA GLN A 155 -6.55 17.11 26.11
C GLN A 155 -6.72 15.82 26.92
N LEU A 156 -5.64 15.04 27.12
CA LEU A 156 -5.67 13.80 27.89
C LEU A 156 -6.10 14.03 29.36
N LYS A 157 -5.72 15.16 29.96
CA LYS A 157 -6.17 15.52 31.32
C LYS A 157 -7.65 15.91 31.37
N ALA A 158 -8.16 16.53 30.31
CA ALA A 158 -9.55 16.95 30.21
C ALA A 158 -10.49 15.78 29.84
N ASP A 159 -9.98 14.77 29.13
CA ASP A 159 -10.73 13.58 28.75
C ASP A 159 -11.06 12.72 29.98
N LYS A 160 -12.36 12.55 30.22
CA LYS A 160 -12.90 11.72 31.33
C LYS A 160 -13.03 10.26 30.93
N THR A 161 -12.97 9.95 29.65
CA THR A 161 -13.02 8.58 29.15
C THR A 161 -11.65 7.94 29.39
N LYS A 162 -11.57 7.04 30.37
CA LYS A 162 -10.31 6.41 30.80
C LYS A 162 -9.82 5.37 29.78
N THR A 163 -9.58 5.76 28.55
CA THR A 163 -9.36 4.87 27.40
C THR A 163 -7.90 4.54 27.15
N SER A 164 -6.97 5.32 27.71
CA SER A 164 -5.53 5.07 27.55
C SER A 164 -5.11 3.72 28.15
N VAL A 165 -4.09 3.09 27.58
CA VAL A 165 -3.55 1.79 28.05
C VAL A 165 -3.19 1.85 29.53
N ILE A 166 -2.53 2.93 29.97
CA ILE A 166 -2.15 3.10 31.38
C ILE A 166 -3.38 3.22 32.29
N GLN A 167 -4.44 3.90 31.86
CA GLN A 167 -5.68 4.00 32.66
C GLN A 167 -6.44 2.67 32.70
N LYS A 168 -6.53 1.95 31.58
CA LYS A 168 -7.10 0.59 31.52
C LYS A 168 -6.29 -0.41 32.35
N ASN A 169 -5.00 -0.15 32.52
CA ASN A 169 -4.10 -0.93 33.37
C ASN A 169 -3.96 -0.36 34.80
N ASN A 170 -5.01 0.28 35.32
CA ASN A 170 -5.07 0.79 36.71
C ASN A 170 -3.91 1.72 37.09
N GLY A 171 -3.48 2.58 36.17
CA GLY A 171 -2.38 3.52 36.36
C GLY A 171 -0.98 2.89 36.22
N LYS A 172 -0.88 1.59 35.93
CA LYS A 172 0.39 0.89 35.76
C LYS A 172 0.87 1.01 34.33
N SER A 173 2.09 1.51 34.15
CA SER A 173 2.76 1.55 32.86
C SER A 173 2.98 0.12 32.32
N THR A 174 2.83 -0.06 31.01
CA THR A 174 3.18 -1.30 30.29
C THR A 174 4.57 -1.22 29.64
N MET A 175 5.33 -0.15 29.88
CA MET A 175 6.66 0.03 29.28
C MET A 175 7.64 -1.08 29.66
N ASN A 176 7.49 -1.70 30.84
CA ASN A 176 8.30 -2.84 31.25
C ASN A 176 8.02 -4.12 30.43
N LEU A 177 6.89 -4.18 29.71
CA LEU A 177 6.59 -5.26 28.77
C LEU A 177 7.25 -5.04 27.41
N TYR A 178 7.66 -3.81 27.11
CA TYR A 178 8.42 -3.50 25.90
C TYR A 178 9.89 -3.84 26.14
N GLN A 179 10.36 -4.91 25.49
CA GLN A 179 11.76 -5.29 25.42
C GLN A 179 12.20 -5.15 23.97
N THR A 180 13.31 -4.45 23.75
CA THR A 180 13.90 -4.30 22.43
C THR A 180 15.42 -4.44 22.53
N ASP A 181 16.00 -5.11 21.55
CA ASP A 181 17.43 -5.13 21.28
C ASP A 181 17.81 -4.14 20.16
N ALA A 182 16.83 -3.37 19.66
CA ALA A 182 17.06 -2.36 18.64
C ALA A 182 17.95 -1.22 19.19
N PRO A 183 18.86 -0.66 18.37
CA PRO A 183 19.63 0.52 18.75
C PRO A 183 18.69 1.70 19.05
N GLU A 184 18.64 2.13 20.31
CA GLU A 184 17.91 3.35 20.70
C GLU A 184 18.85 4.56 20.73
N LEU A 185 18.38 5.70 20.23
CA LEU A 185 19.08 6.98 20.34
C LEU A 185 19.12 7.39 21.82
N LYS A 186 20.33 7.56 22.37
CA LYS A 186 20.55 8.08 23.73
C LYS A 186 20.59 9.60 23.77
#